data_AF-A0A268EGZ8-F1
#
_entry.id   AF-A0A268EGZ8-F1
#
_cell.length_a   1.000
_cell.length_b   1.000
_cell.length_c   1.000
_cell.angle_alpha   90.00
_cell.angle_beta   90.00
_cell.angle_gamma   90.00
#
_symmetry.space_group_name_H-M   'P 1'
#
loop_
_entity.id
_entity.type
_entity.pdbx_description
1 polymer ?
#
loop_
_entity_poly.entity_id
_entity_poly.type
_entity_poly.pdbx_seq_one_letter_code
_entity_poly.pdbx_strand_id
1 'polypeptide(L)'
;MSEAKHCGGCGEMKPEAEFKTSAMGDYVCAECQKYDAISAEFSELENEEARLTDEIMELKSSLESAKELVARRQAALDEALQRAREHGVKMTQFKWEREAGE
;
A
#
# COMPACT_ATOMS: atom_id res chain seq x y z
N MET A 1 22.83 -52.79 11.56
CA MET A 1 21.63 -52.45 10.78
C MET A 1 21.11 -51.13 11.34
N SER A 2 20.93 -50.10 10.51
CA SER A 2 20.40 -48.80 10.96
C SER A 2 18.90 -48.93 11.21
N GLU A 3 18.44 -48.51 12.38
CA GLU A 3 17.01 -48.48 12.72
C GLU A 3 16.29 -47.48 11.80
N ALA A 4 15.09 -47.85 11.33
CA ALA A 4 14.25 -47.02 10.49
C ALA A 4 13.12 -46.42 11.33
N LYS A 5 12.87 -45.12 11.18
CA LYS A 5 11.78 -44.41 11.86
C LYS A 5 10.74 -43.95 10.86
N HIS A 6 9.53 -43.72 11.35
CA HIS A 6 8.41 -43.20 10.57
C HIS A 6 8.44 -41.67 10.55
N CYS A 7 8.36 -41.06 9.36
CA CYS A 7 8.31 -39.60 9.19
C CYS A 7 6.89 -39.07 9.36
N GLY A 8 6.68 -38.19 10.34
CA GLY A 8 5.38 -37.54 10.56
C GLY A 8 4.93 -36.61 9.42
N GLY A 9 5.85 -36.15 8.56
CA GLY A 9 5.54 -35.27 7.43
C GLY A 9 5.07 -36.00 6.17
N CYS A 10 5.82 -37.03 5.73
CA CYS A 10 5.52 -37.77 4.49
C CYS A 10 4.94 -39.17 4.70
N GLY A 11 4.92 -39.69 5.93
CA GLY A 11 4.41 -41.03 6.25
C GLY A 11 5.32 -42.18 5.79
N GLU A 12 6.51 -41.90 5.27
CA GLU A 12 7.46 -42.93 4.83
C GLU A 12 8.38 -43.40 5.98
N MET A 13 8.81 -44.67 5.90
CA MET A 13 9.89 -45.19 6.74
C MET A 13 11.23 -44.76 6.14
N LYS A 14 12.01 -43.98 6.90
CA LYS A 14 13.35 -43.50 6.50
C LYS A 14 14.39 -43.96 7.51
N PRO A 15 15.69 -44.01 7.15
CA PRO A 15 16.76 -44.29 8.11
C PRO A 15 16.75 -43.25 9.23
N GLU A 16 16.87 -43.68 10.49
CA GLU A 16 16.86 -42.76 11.65
C GLU A 16 17.93 -41.66 11.56
N ALA A 17 19.06 -41.93 10.91
CA ALA A 17 20.14 -40.96 10.69
C ALA A 17 19.71 -39.72 9.88
N GLU A 18 18.58 -39.79 9.16
CA GLU A 18 18.04 -38.71 8.33
C GLU A 18 16.96 -37.89 9.03
N PHE A 19 16.66 -38.20 10.30
CA PHE A 19 15.63 -37.50 11.07
C PHE A 19 16.20 -36.34 11.87
N LYS A 20 15.45 -35.24 11.86
CA LYS A 20 15.66 -34.09 12.74
C LYS A 20 14.32 -33.64 13.28
N THR A 21 14.33 -32.97 14.43
CA THR A 21 13.14 -32.35 14.99
C THR A 21 12.73 -31.15 14.14
N SER A 22 11.46 -31.09 13.75
CA SER A 22 10.85 -29.96 13.04
C SER A 22 10.73 -28.75 13.97
N ALA A 23 10.45 -27.57 13.40
CA ALA A 23 10.19 -26.35 14.16
C ALA A 23 8.93 -26.46 15.06
N MET A 24 8.04 -27.41 14.76
CA MET A 24 6.81 -27.71 15.50
C MET A 24 7.00 -28.80 16.58
N GLY A 25 8.20 -29.39 16.69
CA GLY A 25 8.54 -30.41 17.69
C GLY A 25 8.37 -31.87 17.24
N ASP A 26 7.98 -32.11 15.98
CA ASP A 26 7.79 -33.46 15.42
C ASP A 26 9.09 -34.04 14.84
N TYR A 27 9.22 -35.37 14.82
CA TYR A 27 10.32 -36.04 14.12
C TYR A 27 9.99 -36.19 12.62
N VAL A 28 10.69 -35.42 11.79
CA VAL A 28 10.51 -35.43 10.33
C VAL A 28 11.83 -35.74 9.62
N CYS A 29 11.75 -36.30 8.42
CA CYS A 29 12.93 -36.52 7.59
C CYS A 29 13.48 -35.18 7.06
N ALA A 30 14.75 -35.18 6.67
CA ALA A 30 15.43 -33.99 6.16
C ALA A 30 14.75 -33.33 4.94
N GLU A 31 14.02 -34.09 4.11
CA GLU A 31 13.28 -33.55 2.97
C GLU A 31 12.03 -32.77 3.42
N CYS A 32 11.21 -33.36 4.32
CA CYS A 32 10.05 -32.67 4.89
C CYS A 32 10.44 -31.42 5.65
N GLN A 33 11.57 -31.44 6.36
CA GLN A 33 12.07 -30.24 7.06
C GLN A 33 12.38 -29.08 6.10
N LYS A 34 12.93 -29.37 4.91
CA LYS A 34 13.18 -28.34 3.88
C LYS A 34 11.86 -27.79 3.33
N TYR A 35 10.89 -28.66 3.13
CA TYR A 35 9.56 -28.25 2.66
C TYR A 35 8.87 -27.34 3.67
N ASP A 36 8.92 -27.67 4.97
CA ASP A 36 8.38 -26.81 6.04
C ASP A 36 9.05 -25.43 6.06
N ALA A 37 10.37 -25.38 5.89
CA ALA A 37 11.12 -24.12 5.85
C ALA A 37 10.71 -23.25 4.64
N ILE A 38 10.56 -23.87 3.46
CA ILE A 38 10.10 -23.18 2.25
C ILE A 38 8.65 -22.71 2.42
N SER A 39 7.78 -23.52 3.02
CA SER A 39 6.40 -23.15 3.27
C SER A 39 6.29 -21.97 4.23
N ALA A 40 7.13 -21.92 5.27
CA ALA A 40 7.18 -20.80 6.21
C ALA A 40 7.63 -19.52 5.50
N GLU A 41 8.71 -19.57 4.71
CA GLU A 41 9.19 -18.44 3.91
C GLU A 41 8.12 -17.96 2.91
N PHE A 42 7.41 -18.90 2.28
CA PHE A 42 6.31 -18.57 1.36
C PHE A 42 5.17 -17.85 2.09
N SER A 43 4.75 -18.32 3.26
CA SER A 43 3.73 -17.64 4.06
C SER A 43 4.17 -16.27 4.55
N GLU A 44 5.45 -16.07 4.88
CA GLU A 44 6.00 -14.74 5.20
C GLU A 44 5.91 -13.80 3.99
N LEU A 45 6.25 -14.28 2.80
CA LEU A 45 6.14 -13.51 1.56
C LEU A 45 4.70 -13.17 1.20
N GLU A 46 3.75 -14.10 1.36
CA GLU A 46 2.32 -13.83 1.14
C GLU A 46 1.78 -12.75 2.09
N ASN A 47 2.18 -12.80 3.36
CA ASN A 47 1.80 -11.79 4.34
C ASN A 47 2.38 -10.41 4.01
N GLU A 48 3.64 -10.36 3.55
CA GLU A 48 4.27 -9.13 3.14
C GLU A 48 3.64 -8.56 1.86
N GLU A 49 3.27 -9.41 0.90
CA GLU A 49 2.52 -9.00 -0.30
C GLU A 49 1.16 -8.38 0.07
N ALA A 50 0.41 -9.02 0.98
CA ALA A 50 -0.86 -8.49 1.46
C ALA A 50 -0.68 -7.12 2.14
N ARG A 51 0.32 -6.99 3.02
CA ARG A 51 0.65 -5.73 3.70
C ARG A 51 0.98 -4.60 2.71
N LEU A 52 1.83 -4.89 1.72
CA LEU A 52 2.21 -3.91 0.70
C LEU A 52 1.01 -3.53 -0.19
N THR A 53 0.11 -4.47 -0.48
CA THR A 53 -1.10 -4.22 -1.25
C THR A 53 -2.03 -3.25 -0.53
N ASP A 54 -2.24 -3.45 0.77
CA ASP A 54 -3.04 -2.55 1.61
C ASP A 54 -2.42 -1.14 1.66
N GLU A 55 -1.10 -1.04 1.84
CA GLU A 55 -0.37 0.23 1.85
C GLU A 55 -0.53 0.97 0.51
N ILE A 56 -0.46 0.26 -0.62
CA ILE A 56 -0.71 0.84 -1.95
C ILE A 56 -2.15 1.36 -2.07
N MET A 57 -3.14 0.64 -1.53
CA MET A 57 -4.54 1.07 -1.57
C MET A 57 -4.76 2.36 -0.75
N GLU A 58 -4.17 2.45 0.44
CA GLU A 58 -4.23 3.66 1.28
C GLU A 58 -3.57 4.87 0.61
N LEU A 59 -2.39 4.66 0.01
CA LEU A 59 -1.68 5.70 -0.75
C LEU A 59 -2.49 6.18 -1.96
N LYS A 60 -3.15 5.27 -2.69
CA LYS A 60 -4.03 5.63 -3.81
C LYS A 60 -5.23 6.46 -3.35
N SER A 61 -5.85 6.09 -2.23
CA SER A 61 -6.97 6.84 -1.65
C SER A 61 -6.55 8.26 -1.23
N SER A 62 -5.40 8.36 -0.59
CA SER A 62 -4.80 9.64 -0.18
C SER A 62 -4.47 10.52 -1.38
N LEU A 63 -3.91 9.93 -2.44
CA LEU A 63 -3.61 10.63 -3.69
C LEU A 63 -4.87 11.19 -4.34
N GLU A 64 -5.95 10.41 -4.40
CA GLU A 64 -7.20 10.87 -5.01
C GLU A 64 -7.84 12.01 -4.21
N SER A 65 -7.82 11.92 -2.88
CA SER A 65 -8.26 13.00 -1.99
C SER A 65 -7.45 14.28 -2.22
N ALA A 66 -6.13 14.17 -2.40
CA ALA A 66 -5.27 15.31 -2.70
C ALA A 66 -5.57 15.93 -4.07
N LYS A 67 -5.83 15.12 -5.10
CA LYS A 67 -6.24 15.62 -6.43
C LYS A 67 -7.56 16.40 -6.36
N GLU A 68 -8.55 15.88 -5.64
CA GLU A 68 -9.82 16.58 -5.44
C GLU A 68 -9.60 17.94 -4.77
N LEU A 69 -8.75 17.99 -3.72
CA LEU A 69 -8.43 19.24 -3.04
C LEU A 69 -7.78 20.23 -4.00
N VAL A 70 -6.81 19.80 -4.80
CA VAL A 70 -6.15 20.65 -5.81
C VAL A 70 -7.18 21.18 -6.82
N ALA A 71 -8.07 20.32 -7.33
CA ALA A 71 -9.11 20.74 -8.27
C ALA A 71 -10.05 21.80 -7.66
N ARG A 72 -10.48 21.62 -6.41
CA ARG A 72 -11.31 22.61 -5.70
C ARG A 72 -10.57 23.93 -5.49
N ARG A 73 -9.28 23.89 -5.16
CA ARG A 73 -8.46 25.10 -4.99
C ARG A 73 -8.22 25.83 -6.31
N GLN A 74 -8.03 25.10 -7.40
CA GLN A 74 -7.89 25.67 -8.73
C GLN A 74 -9.17 26.38 -9.15
N ALA A 75 -10.34 25.75 -8.98
CA ALA A 75 -11.62 26.37 -9.28
C ALA A 75 -11.84 27.66 -8.47
N ALA A 76 -11.53 27.65 -7.17
CA ALA A 76 -11.64 28.84 -6.33
C ALA A 76 -10.68 29.97 -6.75
N LEU A 77 -9.47 29.62 -7.20
CA LEU A 77 -8.51 30.58 -7.76
C LEU A 77 -9.03 31.19 -9.06
N ASP A 78 -9.56 30.36 -9.97
CA ASP A 78 -10.10 30.81 -11.25
C ASP A 78 -11.28 31.77 -11.05
N GLU A 79 -12.19 31.46 -10.12
CA GLU A 79 -13.28 32.36 -9.73
C GLU A 79 -12.76 33.69 -9.14
N ALA A 80 -11.74 33.64 -8.28
CA ALA A 80 -11.16 34.84 -7.70
C ALA A 80 -10.50 35.73 -8.77
N LEU A 81 -9.78 35.11 -9.72
CA LEU A 81 -9.19 35.80 -10.86
C LEU A 81 -10.25 36.41 -11.77
N GLN A 82 -11.35 35.70 -12.02
CA GLN A 82 -12.47 36.23 -12.78
C GLN A 82 -13.08 37.45 -12.11
N ARG A 83 -13.40 37.37 -10.80
CA ARG A 83 -13.90 38.53 -10.03
C ARG A 83 -12.93 39.71 -10.10
N ALA A 84 -11.63 39.46 -9.93
CA ALA A 84 -10.62 40.51 -10.01
C ALA A 84 -10.60 41.20 -11.39
N ARG A 85 -10.72 40.44 -12.49
CA ARG A 85 -10.83 41.00 -13.84
C ARG A 85 -12.10 41.84 -14.01
N GLU A 86 -13.25 41.34 -13.56
CA GLU A 86 -14.51 42.07 -13.64
C GLU A 86 -14.47 43.39 -12.85
N HIS A 87 -13.89 43.38 -11.65
CA HIS A 87 -13.69 44.60 -10.85
C HIS A 87 -12.69 45.57 -11.51
N GLY A 88 -11.60 45.07 -12.10
CA GLY A 88 -10.64 45.87 -12.87
C GLY A 88 -11.28 46.56 -14.09
N VAL A 89 -12.16 45.85 -14.79
CA VAL A 89 -12.95 46.41 -15.92
C VAL A 89 -13.94 47.46 -15.43
N LYS A 90 -14.66 47.21 -14.33
CA LYS A 90 -15.58 48.20 -13.74
C LYS A 90 -14.85 49.48 -13.31
N MET A 91 -13.67 49.37 -12.70
CA MET A 91 -12.86 50.51 -12.29
C MET A 91 -12.34 51.35 -13.47
N THR A 92 -11.99 50.71 -14.58
CA THR A 92 -11.52 51.41 -15.80
C THR A 92 -12.67 52.04 -16.59
N GLN A 93 -13.88 51.47 -16.53
CA GLN A 93 -15.08 52.04 -17.14
C GLN A 93 -15.78 53.09 -16.28
N PHE A 94 -15.37 53.22 -15.01
CA PHE A 94 -15.92 54.23 -14.10
C PHE A 94 -15.46 55.63 -14.56
N LYS A 95 -16.37 56.39 -15.17
CA LYS A 95 -16.15 57.82 -15.37
C LYS A 95 -16.15 58.48 -13.99
N TRP A 96 -14.97 58.89 -13.55
CA TRP A 96 -14.82 59.86 -12.47
C TRP A 96 -15.31 61.22 -13.00
N GLU A 97 -16.62 61.38 -13.12
CA GLU A 97 -17.20 62.72 -13.18
C GLU A 97 -16.94 63.32 -11.80
N ARG A 98 -15.85 64.10 -11.72
CA ARG A 98 -15.72 65.11 -10.67
C ARG A 98 -16.96 65.97 -10.83
N GLU A 99 -17.95 65.78 -9.96
CA GLU A 99 -18.89 66.84 -9.64
C GLU A 99 -18.01 67.98 -9.10
N ALA A 100 -17.53 68.82 -10.02
CA ALA A 100 -17.06 70.15 -9.68
C ALA A 100 -18.31 70.88 -9.18
N GLY A 101 -18.52 70.79 -7.87
CA GLY A 101 -19.42 71.69 -7.17
C GLY A 101 -18.95 73.12 -7.42
N GLU A 102 -19.90 73.90 -7.94
CA GLU A 102 -19.96 75.37 -8.01
C GLU A 102 -19.00 76.09 -8.97
#